data_AF-A0A838V8Y9-F1
#
_entry.id   AF-A0A838V8Y9-F1
#
_cell.length_a   1.000
_cell.length_b   1.000
_cell.length_c   1.000
_cell.angle_alpha   90.00
_cell.angle_beta   90.00
_cell.angle_gamma   90.00
#
_symmetry.space_group_name_H-M   'P 1'
#
loop_
_entity.id
_entity.type
_entity.pdbx_description
1 polymer ?
#
loop_
_entity_poly.entity_id
_entity_poly.type
_entity_poly.pdbx_seq_one_letter_code
_entity_poly.pdbx_strand_id
1 'polypeptide(L)'
;MLTISNIGFLLHDVARRYRARFDADARELGVTRQQWRTLLHLSFREGQTQAELADRLEVERITLCRMVDRLSEAGLVERRADPQDRRVWR
;
A
#
# COMPACT_ATOMS: atom_id res chain seq x y z
N MET A 1 -27.56 -8.51 -28.53
CA MET A 1 -26.98 -9.31 -27.44
C MET A 1 -25.87 -8.48 -26.81
N LEU A 2 -26.03 -8.04 -25.56
CA LEU A 2 -25.02 -7.25 -24.86
C LEU A 2 -23.82 -8.15 -24.54
N THR A 3 -22.79 -8.16 -25.38
CA THR A 3 -21.45 -8.64 -24.98
C THR A 3 -20.85 -7.62 -24.03
N ILE A 4 -21.31 -7.62 -22.79
CA ILE A 4 -20.56 -7.02 -21.69
C ILE A 4 -19.21 -7.72 -21.72
N SER A 5 -18.13 -6.99 -22.02
CA SER A 5 -16.77 -7.54 -22.05
C SER A 5 -16.51 -8.30 -20.75
N ASN A 6 -16.55 -9.63 -20.83
CA ASN A 6 -16.40 -10.58 -19.72
C ASN A 6 -15.16 -10.27 -18.87
N ILE A 7 -14.12 -9.74 -19.52
CA ILE A 7 -12.87 -9.35 -18.86
C ILE A 7 -13.05 -8.24 -17.81
N GLY A 8 -13.92 -7.25 -18.03
CA GLY A 8 -14.13 -6.18 -17.05
C GLY A 8 -14.82 -6.69 -15.78
N PHE A 9 -15.82 -7.55 -15.96
CA PHE A 9 -16.50 -8.23 -14.86
C PHE A 9 -15.56 -9.17 -14.11
N LEU A 10 -14.82 -10.03 -14.82
CA LEU A 10 -13.88 -10.96 -14.22
C LEU A 10 -12.73 -10.25 -13.50
N LEU A 11 -12.18 -9.18 -14.08
CA LEU A 11 -11.13 -8.38 -13.44
C LEU A 11 -11.65 -7.76 -12.14
N HIS A 12 -12.87 -7.22 -12.17
CA HIS A 12 -13.51 -6.68 -10.98
C HIS A 12 -13.74 -7.77 -9.91
N ASP A 13 -14.24 -8.96 -10.29
CA ASP A 13 -14.49 -10.05 -9.35
C ASP A 13 -13.20 -10.63 -8.76
N VAL A 14 -12.17 -10.83 -9.57
CA VAL A 14 -10.83 -11.26 -9.11
C VAL A 14 -10.26 -10.24 -8.14
N ALA A 15 -10.28 -8.95 -8.49
CA ALA A 15 -9.80 -7.90 -7.61
C ALA A 15 -10.59 -7.83 -6.30
N ARG A 16 -11.92 -8.05 -6.34
CA ARG A 16 -12.77 -8.10 -5.15
C ARG A 16 -12.44 -9.30 -4.26
N ARG A 17 -12.26 -10.50 -4.81
CA ARG A 17 -11.88 -11.71 -4.05
C ARG A 17 -10.49 -11.58 -3.45
N TYR A 18 -9.54 -11.05 -4.23
CA TYR A 18 -8.20 -10.75 -3.74
C TYR A 18 -8.26 -9.77 -2.57
N ARG A 19 -9.00 -8.67 -2.70
CA ARG A 19 -9.23 -7.71 -1.60
C ARG A 19 -9.85 -8.36 -0.36
N ALA A 20 -10.82 -9.26 -0.51
CA ALA A 20 -11.49 -9.91 0.62
C ALA A 20 -10.54 -10.86 1.36
N ARG A 21 -9.72 -11.62 0.63
CA ARG A 21 -8.71 -12.50 1.25
C ARG A 21 -7.68 -11.68 2.02
N PHE A 22 -7.15 -10.64 1.39
CA PHE A 22 -6.15 -9.79 2.03
C PHE A 22 -6.69 -9.01 3.23
N ASP A 23 -7.95 -8.58 3.21
CA ASP A 23 -8.58 -7.98 4.39
C ASP A 23 -8.67 -8.97 5.56
N ALA A 24 -8.81 -10.28 5.29
CA ALA A 24 -8.79 -11.30 6.32
C ALA A 24 -7.38 -11.46 6.90
N ASP A 25 -6.36 -11.61 6.05
CA ASP A 25 -4.96 -11.76 6.47
C ASP A 25 -4.47 -10.47 7.20
N ALA A 26 -4.89 -9.29 6.75
CA ALA A 26 -4.58 -8.00 7.36
C ALA A 26 -5.13 -7.86 8.79
N ARG A 27 -6.29 -8.45 9.09
CA ARG A 27 -6.85 -8.45 10.45
C ARG A 27 -5.99 -9.24 11.42
N GLU A 28 -5.39 -10.34 10.98
CA GLU A 28 -4.46 -11.13 11.80
C GLU A 28 -3.20 -10.35 12.15
N LEU A 29 -2.74 -9.48 11.24
CA LEU A 29 -1.60 -8.59 11.42
C LEU A 29 -1.96 -7.26 12.11
N GLY A 30 -3.24 -7.01 12.41
CA GLY A 30 -3.71 -5.75 12.99
C GLY A 30 -3.56 -4.52 12.07
N VAL A 31 -3.43 -4.71 10.75
CA VAL A 31 -3.24 -3.60 9.79
C VAL A 31 -4.55 -3.20 9.11
N THR A 32 -4.72 -1.90 8.90
CA THR A 32 -5.86 -1.35 8.15
C THR A 32 -5.70 -1.58 6.65
N ARG A 33 -6.81 -1.49 5.91
CA ARG A 33 -6.82 -1.58 4.44
C ARG A 33 -5.87 -0.59 3.76
N GLN A 34 -5.73 0.63 4.28
CA GLN A 34 -4.83 1.63 3.69
C GLN A 34 -3.35 1.27 3.95
N GLN A 35 -3.02 0.86 5.17
CA GLN A 35 -1.67 0.36 5.51
C GLN A 35 -1.30 -0.87 4.68
N TRP A 36 -2.24 -1.77 4.45
CA TRP A 36 -2.03 -2.89 3.54
C TRP A 36 -1.70 -2.44 2.11
N ARG A 37 -2.45 -1.47 1.55
CA ARG A 37 -2.14 -0.92 0.22
C ARG A 37 -0.74 -0.32 0.16
N THR A 38 -0.28 0.29 1.26
CA THR A 38 1.09 0.78 1.41
C THR A 38 2.10 -0.36 1.33
N LEU A 39 1.90 -1.44 2.10
CA LEU A 39 2.77 -2.63 2.07
C LEU A 39 2.84 -3.25 0.68
N LEU A 40 1.69 -3.44 0.03
CA LEU A 40 1.62 -3.97 -1.33
C LEU A 40 2.37 -3.09 -2.34
N HIS A 41 2.29 -1.77 -2.21
CA HIS A 41 3.04 -0.88 -3.09
C HIS A 41 4.55 -0.96 -2.86
N LEU A 42 4.97 -1.05 -1.60
CA LEU A 42 6.37 -1.20 -1.25
C LEU A 42 6.94 -2.55 -1.69
N SER A 43 6.16 -3.64 -1.64
CA SER A 43 6.63 -4.96 -2.11
C SER A 43 6.90 -5.01 -3.61
N PHE A 44 6.26 -4.14 -4.40
CA PHE A 44 6.57 -3.99 -5.83
C PHE A 44 7.68 -2.98 -6.09
N ARG A 45 7.82 -1.95 -5.25
CA ARG A 45 8.83 -0.88 -5.39
C ARG A 45 9.27 -0.38 -4.02
N GLU A 46 10.37 -0.93 -3.53
CA GLU A 46 11.01 -0.47 -2.30
C GLU A 46 11.77 0.85 -2.52
N GLY A 47 12.20 1.49 -1.41
CA GLY A 47 13.08 2.66 -1.45
C GLY A 47 12.39 3.95 -1.92
N GLN A 48 11.06 3.98 -1.90
CA GLN A 48 10.28 5.17 -2.27
C GLN A 48 10.23 6.14 -1.10
N THR A 49 10.40 7.42 -1.38
CA THR A 49 10.13 8.45 -0.39
C THR A 49 8.65 8.46 -0.01
N GLN A 50 8.34 8.97 1.18
CA GLN A 50 6.96 9.16 1.60
C GLN A 50 6.19 10.19 0.76
N ALA A 51 6.85 11.00 -0.06
CA ALA A 51 6.15 11.86 -1.02
C ALA A 51 5.69 11.03 -2.23
N GLU A 52 6.62 10.30 -2.86
CA GLU A 52 6.33 9.47 -4.04
C GLU A 52 5.28 8.40 -3.76
N LEU A 53 5.34 7.78 -2.59
CA LEU A 53 4.38 6.76 -2.19
C LEU A 53 3.00 7.36 -1.86
N ALA A 54 2.94 8.62 -1.38
CA ALA A 54 1.68 9.31 -1.11
C ALA A 54 0.96 9.63 -2.42
N ASP A 55 1.69 10.18 -3.39
CA ASP A 55 1.18 10.49 -4.72
C ASP A 55 0.63 9.24 -5.40
N ARG A 56 1.36 8.11 -5.33
CA ARG A 56 0.91 6.86 -5.96
C ARG A 56 -0.29 6.22 -5.26
N LEU A 57 -0.39 6.38 -3.94
CA LEU A 57 -1.54 5.89 -3.19
C LEU A 57 -2.74 6.84 -3.23
N GLU A 58 -2.57 8.03 -3.83
CA GLU A 58 -3.56 9.10 -3.91
C GLU A 58 -4.06 9.51 -2.51
N VAL A 59 -3.12 9.70 -1.59
CA VAL A 59 -3.40 10.14 -0.22
C VAL A 59 -2.53 11.33 0.15
N GLU A 60 -2.99 12.14 1.09
CA GLU A 60 -2.18 13.21 1.65
C GLU A 60 -0.89 12.67 2.30
N ARG A 61 0.21 13.41 2.12
CA ARG A 61 1.53 13.00 2.65
C ARG A 61 1.49 12.73 4.16
N ILE A 62 0.79 13.57 4.93
CA ILE A 62 0.65 13.37 6.38
C ILE A 62 -0.09 12.08 6.73
N THR A 63 -1.05 11.66 5.90
CA THR A 63 -1.76 10.40 6.07
C THR A 63 -0.82 9.24 5.82
N LEU A 64 0.01 9.31 4.77
CA LEU A 64 1.02 8.28 4.53
C LEU A 64 2.08 8.23 5.63
N CYS A 65 2.58 9.38 6.12
CA CYS A 65 3.53 9.42 7.24
C CYS A 65 3.02 8.59 8.43
N ARG A 66 1.78 8.85 8.86
CA ARG A 66 1.15 8.12 9.98
C ARG A 66 0.98 6.62 9.70
N MET A 67 0.69 6.25 8.45
CA MET A 67 0.61 4.83 8.07
C MET A 67 1.97 4.15 8.14
N VAL A 68 3.02 4.79 7.61
CA VAL A 68 4.40 4.28 7.64
C VAL A 68 4.91 4.20 9.08
N ASP A 69 4.61 5.18 9.93
CA ASP A 69 4.96 5.16 11.35
C ASP A 69 4.41 3.91 12.04
N ARG A 70 3.10 3.67 11.92
CA ARG A 70 2.44 2.50 12.52
C ARG A 70 2.94 1.18 11.95
N LEU A 71 3.19 1.12 10.64
CA LEU A 71 3.75 -0.07 10.00
C LEU A 71 5.17 -0.35 10.48
N SER A 72 5.95 0.71 10.74
CA SER A 72 7.31 0.60 11.27
C SER A 72 7.30 0.16 12.74
N GLU A 73 6.40 0.72 13.55
CA GLU A 73 6.16 0.28 14.94
C GLU A 73 5.73 -1.19 15.00
N ALA A 74 4.96 -1.65 14.02
CA ALA A 74 4.56 -3.07 13.89
C ALA A 74 5.67 -3.98 13.33
N GLY A 75 6.85 -3.44 13.00
CA GLY A 75 7.96 -4.21 12.43
C GLY A 75 7.74 -4.68 10.99
N LEU A 76 6.78 -4.09 10.27
CA LEU A 76 6.40 -4.50 8.91
C LEU A 76 7.13 -3.69 7.82
N VAL A 77 7.66 -2.52 8.16
CA VAL A 77 8.52 -1.70 7.28
C VAL A 77 9.66 -1.09 8.09
N GLU A 78 10.74 -0.73 7.42
CA GLU A 78 11.80 0.09 7.99
C GLU A 78 11.99 1.38 7.18
N ARG A 79 12.44 2.43 7.87
CA ARG A 79 12.81 3.69 7.25
C ARG A 79 14.32 3.78 7.16
N ARG A 80 14.82 4.07 5.98
CA ARG A 80 16.25 4.23 5.70
C ARG A 80 16.53 5.67 5.33
N ALA A 81 17.52 6.28 5.96
CA ALA A 81 17.97 7.62 5.57
C ALA A 81 18.53 7.57 4.14
N ASP A 82 18.21 8.57 3.32
CA ASP A 82 18.77 8.67 1.98
C ASP A 82 20.28 8.98 2.05
N PRO A 83 21.15 8.24 1.34
CA PRO A 83 22.60 8.43 1.40
C PRO A 83 23.06 9.76 0.77
N GLN A 84 22.27 10.37 -0.10
CA GLN A 84 22.57 11.62 -0.81
C GLN A 84 21.95 12.84 -0.12
N ASP A 85 20.84 12.68 0.59
CA ASP A 85 20.21 13.76 1.36
C ASP A 85 19.68 13.27 2.72
N ARG A 86 20.37 13.67 3.80
CA ARG A 86 20.01 13.31 5.18
C ARG A 86 18.64 13.82 5.64
N ARG A 87 18.01 14.73 4.88
CA ARG A 87 16.66 15.24 5.15
C ARG A 87 15.56 14.31 4.58
N VAL A 88 15.94 13.34 3.75
CA VAL A 88 15.03 12.43 3.07
C VAL A 88 15.10 11.04 3.70
N TRP A 89 13.92 10.41 3.81
CA TRP A 89 13.76 9.03 4.27
C TRP A 89 13.03 8.23 3.21
N ARG A 90 13.46 6.98 3.04
CA ARG A 90 12.93 5.98 2.10
C ARG A 90 12.46 4.73 2.83
#